data_AF-A0AAJ0BPJ5-F1
#
_entry.id   AF-A0AAJ0BPJ5-F1
#
_cell.length_a   1.000
_cell.length_b   1.000
_cell.length_c   1.000
_cell.angle_alpha   90.00
_cell.angle_beta   90.00
_cell.angle_gamma   90.00
#
_symmetry.space_group_name_H-M   'P 1'
#
loop_
_entity.id
_entity.type
_entity.pdbx_description
1 polymer ?
#
loop_
_entity_poly.entity_id
_entity_poly.type
_entity_poly.pdbx_seq_one_letter_code
_entity_poly.pdbx_strand_id
1 'polypeptide(L)'
;MLCTARYSKLRPFSAWPSLSQCQRRFMAAQAAHTRKEGDISSVFRSLSGADEEEPLPARYTDVKRALLSRAGGKEALQASWNRLLGSLKTETEIIKSNKRTIIPEINFSDLDNPSAEFSKTFRKRGVAVVRQVVPEQEARGYKNQIEKYIAANPSTKAFPAHDPQVFEMYWSASQLAARSHPNLIKTQKFLMSYYHSRNPSAECSTQQPVTYADRLRIRQPGDAGFALGPHVDGGSVERWEDGGYGKGHVYDKVFEGAWDEFDPWELTTRLDAVTDLYNGAGSCSMFRMFQGWLSMSHTDANEGTLLVNPLLSLATAYYLLRPFFTPKSAPALSSPEAEYSPEFLDPSNWKPEDPLTSALQGTWPGHSQELSHALHPHLNLPHTMIHVPKIAPGDYVAWHCDTIHSVDKVHNGAGDSSVLYIPACPTTRSNLDYLRRQRENFEDGVPPPDFPGGEGERQHVGRATVEDLKAMAGTDALRSTGFAPFDVAAAASKGEAEVLKYGNKVMGF
;
A
#
# COMPACT_ATOMS: atom_id res chain seq x y z
N MET A 1 -47.74 -7.60 -63.88
CA MET A 1 -48.45 -8.37 -62.85
C MET A 1 -47.42 -9.18 -62.06
N LEU A 2 -47.38 -8.96 -60.74
CA LEU A 2 -47.07 -9.91 -59.66
C LEU A 2 -46.04 -11.04 -59.92
N CYS A 3 -44.92 -11.04 -59.20
CA CYS A 3 -44.71 -11.91 -58.03
C CYS A 3 -43.23 -11.93 -57.57
N THR A 4 -43.01 -11.30 -56.43
CA THR A 4 -42.10 -11.61 -55.32
C THR A 4 -41.21 -12.88 -55.42
N ALA A 5 -39.88 -12.67 -55.41
CA ALA A 5 -38.88 -13.68 -55.05
C ALA A 5 -38.38 -13.46 -53.61
N ARG A 6 -38.44 -14.53 -52.81
CA ARG A 6 -37.99 -14.58 -51.41
C ARG A 6 -36.47 -14.56 -51.32
N TYR A 7 -35.89 -13.62 -50.57
CA TYR A 7 -34.51 -13.70 -50.09
C TYR A 7 -34.47 -14.34 -48.70
N SER A 8 -33.80 -15.48 -48.59
CA SER A 8 -33.44 -16.15 -47.34
C SER A 8 -32.36 -15.35 -46.61
N LYS A 9 -32.67 -14.90 -45.39
CA LYS A 9 -31.69 -14.27 -44.49
C LYS A 9 -30.71 -15.32 -43.95
N LEU A 10 -29.44 -15.19 -44.32
CA LEU A 10 -28.32 -15.80 -43.60
C LEU A 10 -28.15 -15.07 -42.26
N ARG A 11 -28.13 -15.82 -41.15
CA ARG A 11 -27.77 -15.32 -39.81
C ARG A 11 -26.24 -15.32 -39.67
N PRO A 12 -25.61 -14.26 -39.11
CA PRO A 12 -24.23 -14.35 -38.68
C PRO A 12 -24.15 -15.06 -37.33
N PHE A 13 -23.22 -16.01 -37.22
CA PHE A 13 -22.79 -16.62 -35.97
C PHE A 13 -22.12 -15.56 -35.08
N SER A 14 -22.69 -15.29 -33.91
CA SER A 14 -22.04 -14.56 -32.82
C SER A 14 -22.02 -15.46 -31.59
N ALA A 15 -20.87 -16.05 -31.28
CA ALA A 15 -20.64 -16.76 -30.03
C ALA A 15 -19.38 -16.20 -29.37
N TRP A 16 -19.57 -15.08 -28.65
CA TRP A 16 -18.71 -14.69 -27.53
C TRP A 16 -19.52 -14.92 -26.26
N PRO A 17 -18.93 -15.47 -25.18
CA PRO A 17 -19.65 -15.56 -23.92
C PRO A 17 -19.87 -14.16 -23.39
N SER A 18 -21.14 -13.73 -23.35
CA SER A 18 -21.55 -12.44 -22.82
C SER A 18 -21.25 -12.38 -21.32
N LEU A 19 -20.45 -11.39 -20.90
CA LEU A 19 -20.31 -11.02 -19.50
C LEU A 19 -21.69 -10.88 -18.84
N SER A 20 -21.82 -11.47 -17.65
CA SER A 20 -23.07 -11.46 -16.90
C SER A 20 -23.49 -10.03 -16.57
N GLN A 21 -24.80 -9.80 -16.44
CA GLN A 21 -25.35 -8.49 -16.12
C GLN A 21 -24.83 -7.95 -14.76
N CYS A 22 -24.35 -8.84 -13.88
CA CYS A 22 -23.70 -8.51 -12.61
C CYS A 22 -22.26 -7.98 -12.81
N GLN A 23 -21.48 -8.57 -13.74
CA GLN A 23 -20.14 -8.09 -14.10
C GLN A 23 -20.18 -6.72 -14.79
N ARG A 24 -21.21 -6.45 -15.60
CA ARG A 24 -21.41 -5.10 -16.18
C ARG A 24 -21.80 -4.06 -15.14
N ARG A 25 -22.56 -4.44 -14.12
CA ARG A 25 -22.91 -3.55 -12.99
C ARG A 25 -21.72 -3.25 -12.08
N PHE A 26 -20.80 -4.21 -11.89
CA PHE A 26 -19.55 -3.98 -11.16
C PHE A 26 -18.61 -3.02 -11.91
N MET A 27 -18.41 -3.22 -13.23
CA MET A 27 -17.58 -2.30 -14.02
C MET A 27 -18.23 -0.92 -14.22
N ALA A 28 -19.56 -0.84 -14.31
CA ALA A 28 -20.29 0.44 -14.41
C ALA A 28 -20.44 1.18 -13.08
N ALA A 29 -20.20 0.54 -11.93
CA ALA A 29 -20.14 1.21 -10.63
C ALA A 29 -18.74 1.77 -10.34
N GLN A 30 -17.69 1.19 -10.94
CA GLN A 30 -16.31 1.67 -10.86
C GLN A 30 -15.97 2.75 -11.91
N ALA A 31 -16.72 2.79 -13.02
CA ALA A 31 -16.64 3.85 -14.00
C ALA A 31 -17.67 4.95 -13.70
N ALA A 32 -17.21 6.19 -13.51
CA ALA A 32 -18.00 7.43 -13.42
C ALA A 32 -18.36 7.99 -12.02
N HIS A 33 -17.48 7.84 -11.02
CA HIS A 33 -17.39 8.86 -9.98
C HIS A 33 -15.96 9.36 -9.86
N THR A 34 -15.70 10.55 -10.40
CA THR A 34 -14.57 11.37 -9.95
C THR A 34 -14.67 11.53 -8.44
N ARG A 35 -13.60 11.22 -7.70
CA ARG A 35 -13.57 11.48 -6.25
C ARG A 35 -13.80 12.97 -6.01
N LYS A 36 -14.56 13.28 -4.97
CA LYS A 36 -14.76 14.68 -4.55
C LYS A 36 -13.40 15.31 -4.23
N GLU A 37 -13.28 16.61 -4.49
CA GLU A 37 -12.11 17.40 -4.08
C GLU A 37 -11.94 17.31 -2.54
N GLY A 38 -10.71 17.19 -2.05
CA GLY A 38 -10.38 16.93 -0.65
C GLY A 38 -8.88 16.80 -0.41
N ASP A 39 -8.48 16.44 0.80
CA ASP A 39 -7.07 16.22 1.18
C ASP A 39 -6.89 14.94 2.03
N ILE A 40 -5.64 14.68 2.41
CA ILE A 40 -5.22 13.46 3.13
C ILE A 40 -5.85 13.29 4.52
N SER A 41 -6.39 14.33 5.16
CA SER A 41 -7.05 14.22 6.48
C SER A 41 -8.30 13.33 6.43
N SER A 42 -8.97 13.25 5.26
CA SER A 42 -10.15 12.42 5.05
C SER A 42 -9.87 10.91 5.04
N VAL A 43 -8.60 10.51 5.02
CA VAL A 43 -8.17 9.10 5.03
C VAL A 43 -8.19 8.49 6.44
N PHE A 44 -7.95 9.33 7.45
CA PHE A 44 -7.78 8.92 8.84
C PHE A 44 -8.97 9.37 9.67
N ARG A 45 -9.59 8.43 10.39
CA ARG A 45 -10.78 8.74 11.17
C ARG A 45 -10.44 9.62 12.36
N SER A 46 -9.28 9.37 12.98
CA SER A 46 -8.75 10.20 14.08
C SER A 46 -8.50 11.65 13.67
N LEU A 47 -8.30 11.93 12.37
CA LEU A 47 -8.10 13.29 11.86
C LEU A 47 -9.39 13.93 11.32
N SER A 48 -10.47 13.15 11.13
CA SER A 48 -11.71 13.63 10.53
C SER A 48 -12.68 14.27 11.53
N GLY A 49 -12.32 14.31 12.82
CA GLY A 49 -13.20 14.78 13.90
C GLY A 49 -14.41 13.86 14.16
N ALA A 50 -14.35 12.61 13.71
CA ALA A 50 -15.39 11.63 13.94
C ALA A 50 -15.40 11.15 15.40
N ASP A 51 -16.55 10.68 15.87
CA ASP A 51 -16.68 10.08 17.20
C ASP A 51 -15.91 8.75 17.27
N GLU A 52 -14.83 8.73 18.06
CA GLU A 52 -14.00 7.54 18.25
C GLU A 52 -14.72 6.41 19.01
N GLU A 53 -15.81 6.72 19.72
CA GLU A 53 -16.61 5.76 20.48
C GLU A 53 -17.74 5.12 19.65
N GLU A 54 -18.00 5.62 18.45
CA GLU A 54 -19.07 5.09 17.60
C GLU A 54 -18.76 3.63 17.21
N PRO A 55 -19.66 2.68 17.56
CA PRO A 55 -19.43 1.27 17.27
C PRO A 55 -19.62 0.97 15.78
N LEU A 56 -18.87 -0.01 15.28
CA LEU A 56 -19.08 -0.54 13.94
C LEU A 56 -20.51 -1.11 13.81
N PRO A 57 -21.11 -1.07 12.59
CA PRO A 57 -22.41 -1.69 12.34
C PRO A 57 -22.50 -3.14 12.82
N ALA A 58 -23.65 -3.53 13.37
CA ALA A 58 -23.86 -4.85 14.01
C ALA A 58 -23.51 -6.05 13.10
N ARG A 59 -23.57 -5.89 11.77
CA ARG A 59 -23.15 -6.94 10.80
C ARG A 59 -21.71 -7.40 10.99
N TYR A 60 -20.83 -6.57 11.57
CA TYR A 60 -19.44 -6.98 11.85
C TYR A 60 -19.35 -8.03 12.97
N THR A 61 -20.36 -8.13 13.84
CA THR A 61 -20.50 -9.28 14.74
C THR A 61 -20.77 -10.56 13.95
N ASP A 62 -21.56 -10.50 12.88
CA ASP A 62 -21.83 -11.65 12.01
C ASP A 62 -20.57 -12.05 11.21
N VAL A 63 -19.79 -11.07 10.74
CA VAL A 63 -18.48 -11.31 10.10
C VAL A 63 -17.55 -12.08 11.06
N LYS A 64 -17.41 -11.62 12.31
CA LYS A 64 -16.63 -12.33 13.32
C LYS A 64 -17.16 -13.74 13.59
N ARG A 65 -18.49 -13.91 13.69
CA ARG A 65 -19.10 -15.23 13.90
C ARG A 65 -18.83 -16.17 12.72
N ALA A 66 -18.91 -15.67 11.49
CA ALA A 66 -18.61 -16.45 10.29
C ALA A 66 -17.15 -16.90 10.27
N LEU A 67 -16.19 -16.02 10.56
CA LEU A 67 -14.77 -16.36 10.66
C LEU A 67 -14.51 -17.42 11.74
N LEU A 68 -15.08 -17.25 12.95
CA LEU A 68 -14.96 -18.23 14.03
C LEU A 68 -15.55 -19.60 13.67
N SER A 69 -16.59 -19.65 12.84
CA SER A 69 -17.21 -20.90 12.39
C SER A 69 -16.37 -21.67 11.37
N ARG A 70 -15.47 -20.99 10.65
CA ARG A 70 -14.54 -21.58 9.68
C ARG A 70 -13.19 -21.94 10.31
N ALA A 71 -12.84 -21.22 11.38
CA ALA A 71 -11.68 -21.54 12.21
C ALA A 71 -11.83 -22.92 12.86
N GLY A 72 -10.72 -23.53 13.29
CA GLY A 72 -10.71 -24.77 14.09
C GLY A 72 -11.38 -24.68 15.47
N GLY A 73 -12.29 -23.72 15.68
CA GLY A 73 -13.00 -23.44 16.92
C GLY A 73 -12.33 -22.38 17.80
N LYS A 74 -13.04 -22.00 18.88
CA LYS A 74 -12.53 -21.05 19.88
C LYS A 74 -11.25 -21.57 20.55
N GLU A 75 -11.12 -22.89 20.78
CA GLU A 75 -9.91 -23.46 21.38
C GLU A 75 -8.68 -23.34 20.49
N ALA A 76 -8.81 -23.64 19.18
CA ALA A 76 -7.71 -23.53 18.23
C ALA A 76 -7.21 -22.08 18.13
N LEU A 77 -8.13 -21.12 18.08
CA LEU A 77 -7.79 -19.70 18.10
C LEU A 77 -7.15 -19.25 19.41
N GLN A 78 -7.62 -19.72 20.56
CA GLN A 78 -6.98 -19.42 21.84
C GLN A 78 -5.55 -19.97 21.90
N ALA A 79 -5.33 -21.21 21.45
CA ALA A 79 -4.00 -21.80 21.40
C ALA A 79 -3.09 -21.02 20.45
N SER A 80 -3.60 -20.64 19.28
CA SER A 80 -2.95 -19.79 18.28
C SER A 80 -2.52 -18.44 18.85
N TRP A 81 -3.44 -17.75 19.52
CA TRP A 81 -3.21 -16.48 20.20
C TRP A 81 -2.12 -16.58 21.26
N ASN A 82 -2.15 -17.61 22.11
CA ASN A 82 -1.13 -17.80 23.14
C ASN A 82 0.28 -17.98 22.54
N ARG A 83 0.41 -18.75 21.43
CA ARG A 83 1.69 -18.88 20.71
C ARG A 83 2.14 -17.54 20.14
N LEU A 84 1.22 -16.78 19.53
CA LEU A 84 1.51 -15.47 18.95
C LEU A 84 2.01 -14.47 20.00
N LEU A 85 1.36 -14.39 21.16
CA LEU A 85 1.78 -13.51 22.24
C LEU A 85 3.18 -13.86 22.77
N GLY A 86 3.51 -15.15 22.85
CA GLY A 86 4.86 -15.61 23.17
C GLY A 86 5.89 -15.14 22.15
N SER A 87 5.61 -15.30 20.86
CA SER A 87 6.50 -14.82 19.78
C SER A 87 6.65 -13.30 19.75
N LEU A 88 5.56 -12.56 19.99
CA LEU A 88 5.59 -11.09 20.08
C LEU A 88 6.47 -10.64 21.24
N LYS A 89 6.31 -11.21 22.44
CA LYS A 89 7.15 -10.89 23.60
C LYS A 89 8.64 -11.00 23.28
N THR A 90 9.07 -12.01 22.54
CA THR A 90 10.47 -12.16 22.12
C THR A 90 10.87 -11.13 21.05
N GLU A 91 10.08 -10.98 20.00
CA GLU A 91 10.45 -10.11 18.87
C GLU A 91 10.39 -8.63 19.21
N THR A 92 9.49 -8.19 20.10
CA THR A 92 9.44 -6.79 20.55
C THR A 92 10.72 -6.41 21.31
N GLU A 93 11.27 -7.31 22.14
CA GLU A 93 12.54 -7.06 22.85
C GLU A 93 13.75 -7.05 21.89
N ILE A 94 13.73 -7.88 20.85
CA ILE A 94 14.75 -7.85 19.79
C ILE A 94 14.70 -6.51 19.07
N ILE A 95 13.51 -6.03 18.70
CA ILE A 95 13.33 -4.73 18.04
C ILE A 95 13.80 -3.59 18.95
N LYS A 96 13.37 -3.57 20.21
CA LYS A 96 13.74 -2.55 21.21
C LYS A 96 15.26 -2.45 21.39
N SER A 97 15.94 -3.60 21.41
CA SER A 97 17.38 -3.70 21.63
C SER A 97 18.20 -3.28 20.39
N ASN A 98 17.75 -3.62 19.18
CA ASN A 98 18.46 -3.28 17.94
C ASN A 98 18.11 -1.88 17.41
N LYS A 99 16.90 -1.37 17.70
CA LYS A 99 16.40 -0.10 17.16
C LYS A 99 16.57 -0.07 15.64
N ARG A 100 17.04 1.05 15.06
CA ARG A 100 17.19 1.24 13.61
C ARG A 100 18.09 0.23 12.90
N THR A 101 19.02 -0.45 13.59
CA THR A 101 19.92 -1.43 12.94
C THR A 101 19.20 -2.70 12.50
N ILE A 102 17.95 -2.88 12.93
CA ILE A 102 17.11 -4.01 12.52
C ILE A 102 16.58 -3.88 11.09
N ILE A 103 16.60 -2.67 10.54
CA ILE A 103 16.14 -2.39 9.18
C ILE A 103 17.30 -2.69 8.24
N PRO A 104 17.17 -3.68 7.34
CA PRO A 104 18.24 -4.06 6.45
C PRO A 104 18.47 -2.98 5.39
N GLU A 105 19.74 -2.78 5.06
CA GLU A 105 20.20 -1.84 4.03
C GLU A 105 21.00 -2.58 2.97
N ILE A 106 20.91 -2.14 1.72
CA ILE A 106 21.68 -2.67 0.60
C ILE A 106 22.03 -1.54 -0.38
N ASN A 107 23.23 -1.55 -0.96
CA ASN A 107 23.54 -0.58 -2.02
C ASN A 107 22.90 -1.01 -3.34
N PHE A 108 22.53 -0.05 -4.17
CA PHE A 108 22.02 -0.32 -5.51
C PHE A 108 22.99 -1.18 -6.36
N SER A 109 24.31 -1.01 -6.17
CA SER A 109 25.34 -1.82 -6.84
C SER A 109 25.27 -3.31 -6.51
N ASP A 110 24.68 -3.66 -5.37
CA ASP A 110 24.73 -5.00 -4.80
C ASP A 110 23.43 -5.79 -5.07
N LEU A 111 22.44 -5.19 -5.75
CA LEU A 111 21.12 -5.79 -5.99
C LEU A 111 21.16 -7.09 -6.79
N ASP A 112 22.17 -7.27 -7.66
CA ASP A 112 22.31 -8.52 -8.42
C ASP A 112 22.84 -9.67 -7.57
N ASN A 113 23.47 -9.38 -6.43
CA ASN A 113 24.09 -10.35 -5.53
C ASN A 113 23.82 -9.99 -4.05
N PRO A 114 22.55 -9.95 -3.60
CA PRO A 114 22.23 -9.63 -2.22
C PRO A 114 22.83 -10.68 -1.28
N SER A 115 23.32 -10.25 -0.11
CA SER A 115 23.78 -11.19 0.90
C SER A 115 22.62 -12.07 1.41
N ALA A 116 22.94 -13.29 1.83
CA ALA A 116 21.95 -14.18 2.43
C ALA A 116 21.34 -13.56 3.70
N GLU A 117 22.14 -12.82 4.48
CA GLU A 117 21.68 -12.15 5.70
C GLU A 117 20.73 -10.98 5.41
N PHE A 118 21.04 -10.17 4.38
CA PHE A 118 20.11 -9.14 3.90
C PHE A 118 18.78 -9.78 3.50
N SER A 119 18.83 -10.81 2.66
CA SER A 119 17.64 -11.47 2.10
C SER A 119 16.76 -12.07 3.21
N LYS A 120 17.38 -12.73 4.19
CA LYS A 120 16.69 -13.29 5.36
C LYS A 120 16.06 -12.20 6.22
N THR A 121 16.81 -11.12 6.50
CA THR A 121 16.32 -10.01 7.32
C THR A 121 15.18 -9.26 6.61
N PHE A 122 15.31 -9.00 5.32
CA PHE A 122 14.27 -8.36 4.52
C PHE A 122 12.97 -9.17 4.52
N ARG A 123 13.06 -10.49 4.29
CA ARG A 123 11.88 -11.40 4.38
C ARG A 123 11.21 -11.36 5.75
N LYS A 124 12.00 -11.27 6.83
CA LYS A 124 11.48 -11.24 8.20
C LYS A 124 10.86 -9.89 8.57
N ARG A 125 11.48 -8.79 8.14
CA ARG A 125 11.15 -7.43 8.60
C ARG A 125 10.20 -6.70 7.67
N GLY A 126 10.12 -7.09 6.39
CA GLY A 126 9.19 -6.49 5.42
C GLY A 126 9.50 -5.03 5.11
N VAL A 127 10.72 -4.58 5.32
CA VAL A 127 11.17 -3.21 5.07
C VAL A 127 12.65 -3.24 4.72
N ALA A 128 13.09 -2.38 3.78
CA ALA A 128 14.50 -2.19 3.46
C ALA A 128 14.78 -0.76 2.99
N VAL A 129 16.04 -0.35 3.16
CA VAL A 129 16.60 0.82 2.49
C VAL A 129 17.53 0.37 1.37
N VAL A 130 17.28 0.84 0.16
CA VAL A 130 18.19 0.66 -0.98
C VAL A 130 18.94 1.96 -1.19
N ARG A 131 20.24 1.92 -0.95
CA ARG A 131 21.13 3.09 -0.99
C ARG A 131 21.50 3.46 -2.43
N GLN A 132 21.60 4.75 -2.69
CA GLN A 132 22.15 5.29 -3.94
C GLN A 132 21.45 4.75 -5.20
N VAL A 133 20.11 4.64 -5.17
CA VAL A 133 19.33 4.22 -6.35
C VAL A 133 19.43 5.27 -7.44
N VAL A 134 19.28 6.54 -7.08
CA VAL A 134 19.53 7.69 -7.96
C VAL A 134 20.77 8.43 -7.44
N PRO A 135 21.67 8.93 -8.30
CA PRO A 135 22.78 9.76 -7.83
C PRO A 135 22.28 10.95 -6.99
N GLU A 136 22.96 11.24 -5.86
CA GLU A 136 22.48 12.26 -4.90
C GLU A 136 22.24 13.62 -5.57
N GLN A 137 23.14 14.05 -6.45
CA GLN A 137 23.02 15.33 -7.15
C GLN A 137 21.78 15.37 -8.05
N GLU A 138 21.45 14.26 -8.71
CA GLU A 138 20.27 14.16 -9.57
C GLU A 138 18.98 14.19 -8.73
N ALA A 139 18.92 13.42 -7.64
CA ALA A 139 17.78 13.42 -6.73
C ALA A 139 17.54 14.80 -6.08
N ARG A 140 18.60 15.53 -5.71
CA ARG A 140 18.50 16.94 -5.30
C ARG A 140 18.03 17.84 -6.43
N GLY A 141 18.49 17.56 -7.65
CA GLY A 141 18.03 18.24 -8.87
C GLY A 141 16.53 18.14 -9.07
N TYR A 142 15.93 16.97 -8.80
CA TYR A 142 14.48 16.78 -8.85
C TYR A 142 13.75 17.74 -7.90
N LYS A 143 14.21 17.86 -6.65
CA LYS A 143 13.64 18.80 -5.68
C LYS A 143 13.71 20.24 -6.17
N ASN A 144 14.89 20.69 -6.61
CA ASN A 144 15.08 22.05 -7.10
C ASN A 144 14.14 22.39 -8.28
N GLN A 145 13.88 21.41 -9.15
CA GLN A 145 12.94 21.56 -10.27
C GLN A 145 11.49 21.59 -9.79
N ILE A 146 11.13 20.75 -8.80
CA ILE A 146 9.80 20.73 -8.19
C ILE A 146 9.49 22.07 -7.51
N GLU A 147 10.41 22.62 -6.72
CA GLU A 147 10.22 23.91 -6.05
C GLU A 147 10.00 25.04 -7.08
N LYS A 148 10.73 25.03 -8.20
CA LYS A 148 10.52 25.98 -9.30
C LYS A 148 9.17 25.78 -9.99
N TYR A 149 8.76 24.53 -10.21
CA TYR A 149 7.48 24.20 -10.81
C TYR A 149 6.30 24.59 -9.90
N ILE A 150 6.42 24.40 -8.58
CA ILE A 150 5.45 24.90 -7.59
C ILE A 150 5.39 26.43 -7.63
N ALA A 151 6.54 27.12 -7.61
CA ALA A 151 6.59 28.58 -7.64
C ALA A 151 5.97 29.18 -8.92
N ALA A 152 6.10 28.49 -10.05
CA ALA A 152 5.47 28.89 -11.31
C ALA A 152 3.95 28.65 -11.34
N ASN A 153 3.43 27.82 -10.44
CA ASN A 153 2.05 27.34 -10.43
C ASN A 153 1.41 27.53 -9.03
N PRO A 154 1.13 28.78 -8.60
CA PRO A 154 0.60 29.08 -7.27
C PRO A 154 -0.82 28.53 -7.02
N SER A 155 -1.49 28.02 -8.06
CA SER A 155 -2.76 27.29 -7.95
C SER A 155 -2.64 25.86 -7.41
N THR A 156 -1.40 25.37 -7.24
CA THR A 156 -1.13 24.01 -6.76
C THR A 156 -1.79 23.76 -5.40
N LYS A 157 -2.63 22.73 -5.32
CA LYS A 157 -3.26 22.31 -4.07
C LYS A 157 -2.23 21.60 -3.18
N ALA A 158 -2.26 21.91 -1.89
CA ALA A 158 -1.37 21.30 -0.92
C ALA A 158 -1.97 21.32 0.49
N PHE A 159 -1.45 20.45 1.36
CA PHE A 159 -1.89 20.28 2.73
C PHE A 159 -0.73 20.47 3.73
N PRO A 160 -0.98 21.14 4.87
CA PRO A 160 -2.11 22.04 5.13
C PRO A 160 -2.01 23.31 4.26
N ALA A 161 -3.15 23.97 4.00
CA ALA A 161 -3.21 25.08 3.05
C ALA A 161 -2.35 26.31 3.44
N HIS A 162 -2.10 26.53 4.74
CA HIS A 162 -1.33 27.67 5.25
C HIS A 162 0.17 27.39 5.40
N ASP A 163 0.58 26.13 5.36
CA ASP A 163 1.98 25.69 5.42
C ASP A 163 2.15 24.39 4.62
N PRO A 164 2.14 24.46 3.27
CA PRO A 164 2.17 23.29 2.39
C PRO A 164 3.31 22.30 2.68
N GLN A 165 2.95 21.08 3.11
CA GLN A 165 3.90 19.97 3.31
C GLN A 165 3.73 18.87 2.26
N VAL A 166 2.48 18.56 1.89
CA VAL A 166 2.12 17.53 0.91
C VAL A 166 1.45 18.20 -0.28
N PHE A 167 1.92 17.91 -1.50
CA PHE A 167 1.46 18.58 -2.71
C PHE A 167 0.65 17.61 -3.58
N GLU A 168 -0.56 18.03 -3.97
CA GLU A 168 -1.45 17.31 -4.88
C GLU A 168 -0.97 17.53 -6.34
N MET A 169 0.22 17.01 -6.63
CA MET A 169 0.91 17.06 -7.91
C MET A 169 1.42 15.68 -8.26
N TYR A 170 1.40 15.33 -9.55
CA TYR A 170 1.61 13.97 -10.03
C TYR A 170 2.45 13.90 -11.31
N TRP A 171 2.43 14.94 -12.15
CA TRP A 171 2.91 14.94 -13.53
C TRP A 171 4.07 15.91 -13.79
N SER A 172 4.73 16.41 -12.74
CA SER A 172 5.95 17.20 -12.91
C SER A 172 7.04 16.39 -13.64
N ALA A 173 7.89 17.07 -14.40
CA ALA A 173 9.01 16.42 -15.09
C ALA A 173 9.89 15.60 -14.13
N SER A 174 10.15 16.12 -12.92
CA SER A 174 10.88 15.41 -11.86
C SER A 174 10.19 14.12 -11.41
N GLN A 175 8.86 14.13 -11.21
CA GLN A 175 8.13 12.93 -10.81
C GLN A 175 8.15 11.86 -11.91
N LEU A 176 7.99 12.27 -13.18
CA LEU A 176 8.08 11.36 -14.32
C LEU A 176 9.49 10.79 -14.48
N ALA A 177 10.52 11.63 -14.37
CA ALA A 177 11.92 11.22 -14.46
C ALA A 177 12.28 10.23 -13.35
N ALA A 178 11.91 10.52 -12.10
CA ALA A 178 12.17 9.64 -10.97
C ALA A 178 11.49 8.27 -11.14
N ARG A 179 10.20 8.23 -11.51
CA ARG A 179 9.46 6.98 -11.75
C ARG A 179 9.99 6.19 -12.94
N SER A 180 10.53 6.89 -13.94
CA SER A 180 11.08 6.31 -15.17
C SER A 180 12.56 5.96 -15.06
N HIS A 181 13.21 6.27 -13.93
CA HIS A 181 14.63 6.07 -13.76
C HIS A 181 14.97 4.57 -13.81
N PRO A 182 15.93 4.13 -14.66
CA PRO A 182 16.21 2.71 -14.87
C PRO A 182 16.63 1.99 -13.57
N ASN A 183 17.40 2.67 -12.70
CA ASN A 183 17.76 2.10 -11.40
C ASN A 183 16.56 1.92 -10.47
N LEU A 184 15.56 2.81 -10.52
CA LEU A 184 14.39 2.66 -9.67
C LEU A 184 13.54 1.49 -10.13
N ILE A 185 13.36 1.33 -11.44
CA ILE A 185 12.68 0.17 -12.03
C ILE A 185 13.42 -1.14 -11.67
N LYS A 186 14.76 -1.18 -11.77
CA LYS A 186 15.56 -2.32 -11.32
C LYS A 186 15.34 -2.64 -9.84
N THR A 187 15.35 -1.61 -8.99
CA THR A 187 15.08 -1.75 -7.55
C THR A 187 13.69 -2.32 -7.28
N GLN A 188 12.66 -1.87 -7.99
CA GLN A 188 11.30 -2.41 -7.86
C GLN A 188 11.23 -3.89 -8.26
N LYS A 189 11.84 -4.28 -9.40
CA LYS A 189 11.92 -5.68 -9.83
C LYS A 189 12.62 -6.55 -8.77
N PHE A 190 13.74 -6.05 -8.23
CA PHE A 190 14.48 -6.73 -7.15
C PHE A 190 13.61 -6.95 -5.91
N LEU A 191 12.96 -5.91 -5.40
CA LEU A 191 12.12 -6.03 -4.18
C LEU A 191 10.94 -6.98 -4.41
N MET A 192 10.25 -6.86 -5.54
CA MET A 192 9.11 -7.72 -5.87
C MET A 192 9.51 -9.17 -6.14
N SER A 193 10.77 -9.45 -6.48
CA SER A 193 11.26 -10.83 -6.64
C SER A 193 11.21 -11.67 -5.35
N TYR A 194 11.02 -11.02 -4.19
CA TYR A 194 10.85 -11.72 -2.91
C TYR A 194 9.46 -12.35 -2.74
N TYR A 195 8.45 -11.84 -3.45
CA TYR A 195 7.16 -12.51 -3.53
C TYR A 195 7.28 -13.80 -4.33
N HIS A 196 6.48 -14.79 -3.97
CA HIS A 196 6.35 -16.03 -4.73
C HIS A 196 4.89 -16.32 -5.05
N SER A 197 4.67 -17.34 -5.87
CA SER A 197 3.35 -17.85 -6.19
C SER A 197 3.32 -19.37 -6.05
N ARG A 198 2.40 -19.88 -5.25
CA ARG A 198 2.03 -21.31 -5.23
C ARG A 198 1.22 -21.72 -6.47
N ASN A 199 0.61 -20.76 -7.17
CA ASN A 199 -0.09 -21.00 -8.42
C ASN A 199 0.82 -20.70 -9.63
N PRO A 200 1.31 -21.72 -10.35
CA PRO A 200 2.19 -21.51 -11.52
C PRO A 200 1.49 -20.81 -12.70
N SER A 201 0.16 -20.66 -12.65
CA SER A 201 -0.65 -19.93 -13.63
C SER A 201 -1.11 -18.57 -13.12
N ALA A 202 -0.55 -18.05 -12.03
CA ALA A 202 -0.87 -16.72 -11.53
C ALA A 202 -0.61 -15.65 -12.61
N GLU A 203 -1.62 -14.84 -12.86
CA GLU A 203 -1.58 -13.77 -13.86
C GLU A 203 -0.94 -12.50 -13.28
N CYS A 204 0.36 -12.59 -13.02
CA CYS A 204 1.15 -11.54 -12.41
C CYS A 204 2.56 -11.49 -13.01
N SER A 205 3.08 -10.30 -13.27
CA SER A 205 4.49 -10.06 -13.62
C SER A 205 5.14 -9.15 -12.59
N THR A 206 6.24 -9.60 -11.99
CA THR A 206 7.13 -8.77 -11.16
C THR A 206 8.31 -8.20 -11.95
N GLN A 207 8.55 -8.71 -13.18
CA GLN A 207 9.68 -8.32 -14.04
C GLN A 207 9.35 -7.20 -15.02
N GLN A 208 8.07 -6.93 -15.23
CA GLN A 208 7.56 -5.77 -15.96
C GLN A 208 6.59 -5.04 -15.02
N PRO A 209 7.08 -4.19 -14.09
CA PRO A 209 6.23 -3.43 -13.19
C PRO A 209 5.40 -2.38 -13.94
N VAL A 210 4.36 -1.89 -13.29
CA VAL A 210 3.58 -0.73 -13.73
C VAL A 210 3.72 0.43 -12.77
N THR A 211 3.61 1.65 -13.29
CA THR A 211 3.75 2.88 -12.50
C THR A 211 2.42 3.26 -11.85
N TYR A 212 2.47 3.62 -10.58
CA TYR A 212 1.40 4.32 -9.86
C TYR A 212 1.85 5.76 -9.62
N ALA A 213 1.08 6.72 -10.12
CA ALA A 213 1.33 8.14 -9.93
C ALA A 213 0.78 8.57 -8.57
N ASP A 214 1.65 9.09 -7.71
CA ASP A 214 1.34 9.54 -6.37
C ASP A 214 1.94 10.93 -6.12
N ARG A 215 1.59 11.53 -4.99
CA ARG A 215 2.00 12.84 -4.53
C ARG A 215 3.50 12.92 -4.22
N LEU A 216 3.91 14.08 -3.75
CA LEU A 216 5.20 14.30 -3.12
C LEU A 216 5.02 15.06 -1.80
N ARG A 217 6.05 14.99 -0.96
CA ARG A 217 6.11 15.74 0.29
C ARG A 217 7.41 16.54 0.35
N ILE A 218 7.31 17.79 0.81
CA ILE A 218 8.43 18.66 1.19
C ILE A 218 8.10 19.17 2.59
N ARG A 219 8.50 18.40 3.61
CA ARG A 219 8.11 18.69 5.00
C ARG A 219 9.11 19.64 5.67
N GLN A 220 8.67 20.79 6.16
CA GLN A 220 9.49 21.83 6.78
C GLN A 220 9.79 21.53 8.26
N PRO A 221 10.96 21.99 8.77
CA PRO A 221 11.25 22.01 10.20
C PRO A 221 10.13 22.64 11.03
N GLY A 222 9.83 22.04 12.18
CA GLY A 222 8.79 22.50 13.11
C GLY A 222 7.38 22.03 12.80
N ASP A 223 7.13 21.45 11.62
CA ASP A 223 5.79 20.94 11.28
C ASP A 223 5.35 19.84 12.26
N ALA A 224 4.16 20.04 12.81
CA ALA A 224 3.43 19.08 13.64
C ALA A 224 2.02 18.77 13.09
N GLY A 225 1.63 19.40 11.98
CA GLY A 225 0.31 19.22 11.37
C GLY A 225 0.22 17.91 10.58
N PHE A 226 1.33 17.47 9.98
CA PHE A 226 1.40 16.18 9.29
C PHE A 226 1.90 15.06 10.21
N ALA A 227 1.08 14.73 11.21
CA ALA A 227 1.35 13.64 12.15
C ALA A 227 0.42 12.45 11.89
N LEU A 228 0.89 11.47 11.10
CA LEU A 228 0.17 10.22 10.88
C LEU A 228 0.59 9.19 11.92
N GLY A 229 -0.34 8.73 12.76
CA GLY A 229 -0.12 7.66 13.73
C GLY A 229 0.17 6.30 13.08
N PRO A 230 0.50 5.26 13.85
CA PRO A 230 0.72 3.92 13.31
C PRO A 230 -0.51 3.40 12.58
N HIS A 231 -0.34 3.02 11.32
CA HIS A 231 -1.42 2.51 10.47
C HIS A 231 -0.92 1.51 9.42
N VAL A 232 -1.87 0.82 8.77
CA VAL A 232 -1.65 -0.01 7.59
C VAL A 232 -2.66 0.43 6.51
N ASP A 233 -2.19 0.66 5.29
CA ASP A 233 -3.04 1.00 4.14
C ASP A 233 -3.54 -0.24 3.41
N GLY A 234 -4.21 -0.04 2.26
CA GLY A 234 -4.67 -1.16 1.43
C GLY A 234 -5.97 -1.80 1.93
N GLY A 235 -6.83 -1.00 2.55
CA GLY A 235 -8.08 -1.46 3.16
C GLY A 235 -8.01 -1.43 4.68
N SER A 236 -9.15 -1.68 5.32
CA SER A 236 -9.31 -1.66 6.77
C SER A 236 -10.18 -2.83 7.18
N VAL A 237 -11.49 -2.63 7.27
CA VAL A 237 -12.49 -3.67 7.53
C VAL A 237 -12.47 -4.80 6.49
N GLU A 238 -12.04 -4.52 5.25
CA GLU A 238 -11.93 -5.49 4.16
C GLU A 238 -11.07 -6.71 4.53
N ARG A 239 -10.16 -6.60 5.50
CA ARG A 239 -9.31 -7.70 5.96
C ARG A 239 -10.07 -8.85 6.62
N TRP A 240 -11.26 -8.57 7.18
CA TRP A 240 -12.12 -9.57 7.82
C TRP A 240 -13.29 -10.00 6.92
N GLU A 241 -13.56 -9.28 5.85
CA GLU A 241 -14.75 -9.50 5.04
C GLU A 241 -14.52 -10.49 3.90
N ASP A 242 -15.46 -11.42 3.72
CA ASP A 242 -15.47 -12.38 2.60
C ASP A 242 -15.38 -11.69 1.24
N GLY A 243 -16.03 -10.53 1.10
CA GLY A 243 -16.01 -9.75 -0.13
C GLY A 243 -14.71 -8.97 -0.36
N GLY A 244 -13.89 -8.82 0.67
CA GLY A 244 -12.64 -8.05 0.69
C GLY A 244 -11.43 -8.95 0.46
N TYR A 245 -10.56 -9.06 1.47
CA TYR A 245 -9.42 -9.98 1.46
C TYR A 245 -9.83 -11.46 1.51
N GLY A 246 -11.04 -11.77 1.99
CA GLY A 246 -11.58 -13.13 2.02
C GLY A 246 -11.79 -13.73 0.63
N LYS A 247 -11.96 -12.93 -0.42
CA LYS A 247 -12.04 -13.43 -1.81
C LYS A 247 -10.77 -14.14 -2.26
N GLY A 248 -9.64 -13.62 -1.80
CA GLY A 248 -8.32 -14.12 -2.13
C GLY A 248 -7.77 -15.11 -1.11
N HIS A 249 -8.49 -15.35 0.00
CA HIS A 249 -8.05 -16.23 1.09
C HIS A 249 -6.70 -15.78 1.70
N VAL A 250 -6.42 -14.48 1.70
CA VAL A 250 -5.11 -13.92 2.09
C VAL A 250 -4.73 -14.26 3.52
N TYR A 251 -5.71 -14.18 4.43
CA TYR A 251 -5.49 -14.31 5.87
C TYR A 251 -6.13 -15.57 6.48
N ASP A 252 -6.56 -16.51 5.65
CA ASP A 252 -7.27 -17.72 6.10
C ASP A 252 -6.47 -18.49 7.15
N LYS A 253 -5.16 -18.66 6.94
CA LYS A 253 -4.26 -19.32 7.91
C LYS A 253 -4.24 -18.64 9.28
N VAL A 254 -4.34 -17.32 9.32
CA VAL A 254 -4.43 -16.57 10.58
C VAL A 254 -5.75 -16.90 11.29
N PHE A 255 -6.87 -16.79 10.58
CA PHE A 255 -8.20 -17.06 11.12
C PHE A 255 -8.44 -18.54 11.45
N GLU A 256 -7.74 -19.47 10.80
CA GLU A 256 -7.77 -20.91 11.08
C GLU A 256 -7.03 -21.30 12.38
N GLY A 257 -6.26 -20.39 12.97
CA GLY A 257 -5.42 -20.68 14.15
C GLY A 257 -4.02 -21.20 13.83
N ALA A 258 -3.59 -21.05 12.57
CA ALA A 258 -2.29 -21.45 12.04
C ALA A 258 -1.52 -20.23 11.51
N TRP A 259 -1.43 -19.14 12.29
CA TRP A 259 -0.74 -17.92 11.86
C TRP A 259 0.73 -18.18 11.50
N ASP A 260 1.35 -19.22 12.06
CA ASP A 260 2.72 -19.63 11.74
C ASP A 260 2.87 -20.22 10.33
N GLU A 261 1.76 -20.59 9.68
CA GLU A 261 1.69 -20.96 8.26
C GLU A 261 1.30 -19.78 7.35
N PHE A 262 0.95 -18.61 7.91
CA PHE A 262 0.65 -17.43 7.11
C PHE A 262 1.91 -16.91 6.44
N ASP A 263 1.86 -16.83 5.12
CA ASP A 263 2.96 -16.37 4.29
C ASP A 263 2.62 -14.99 3.71
N PRO A 264 3.20 -13.88 4.24
CA PRO A 264 2.91 -12.56 3.70
C PRO A 264 3.40 -12.38 2.26
N TRP A 265 4.35 -13.21 1.81
CA TRP A 265 5.01 -13.15 0.51
C TRP A 265 4.33 -13.99 -0.58
N GLU A 266 3.23 -14.70 -0.26
CA GLU A 266 2.41 -15.40 -1.25
C GLU A 266 1.54 -14.41 -2.02
N LEU A 267 1.83 -14.21 -3.30
CA LEU A 267 1.17 -13.19 -4.11
C LEU A 267 -0.21 -13.63 -4.63
N THR A 268 -0.45 -14.93 -4.87
CA THR A 268 -1.67 -15.37 -5.59
C THR A 268 -2.92 -14.97 -4.84
N THR A 269 -2.88 -15.11 -3.51
CA THR A 269 -4.00 -14.76 -2.64
C THR A 269 -4.36 -13.28 -2.73
N ARG A 270 -3.40 -12.41 -3.08
CA ARG A 270 -3.64 -10.96 -3.19
C ARG A 270 -4.22 -10.53 -4.53
N LEU A 271 -4.21 -11.39 -5.55
CA LEU A 271 -4.69 -11.04 -6.90
C LEU A 271 -6.21 -10.82 -6.95
N ASP A 272 -6.96 -11.60 -6.16
CA ASP A 272 -8.43 -11.53 -6.10
C ASP A 272 -8.95 -10.71 -4.91
N ALA A 273 -8.05 -10.25 -4.03
CA ALA A 273 -8.41 -9.44 -2.88
C ALA A 273 -8.99 -8.09 -3.31
N VAL A 274 -10.07 -7.67 -2.64
CA VAL A 274 -10.65 -6.34 -2.81
C VAL A 274 -10.32 -5.51 -1.58
N THR A 275 -9.51 -4.48 -1.78
CA THR A 275 -8.99 -3.58 -0.73
C THR A 275 -9.87 -2.36 -0.49
N ASP A 276 -10.92 -2.18 -1.30
CA ASP A 276 -11.85 -1.06 -1.20
C ASP A 276 -13.29 -1.50 -1.50
N LEU A 277 -14.03 -1.84 -0.45
CA LEU A 277 -15.46 -2.16 -0.57
C LEU A 277 -16.35 -0.93 -0.40
N TYR A 278 -15.79 0.18 0.08
CA TYR A 278 -16.57 1.32 0.59
C TYR A 278 -16.26 2.63 -0.12
N ASN A 279 -15.45 2.60 -1.19
CA ASN A 279 -14.98 3.78 -1.91
C ASN A 279 -14.33 4.79 -0.96
N GLY A 280 -13.41 4.30 -0.13
CA GLY A 280 -12.72 5.09 0.89
C GLY A 280 -11.84 6.19 0.29
N ALA A 281 -11.72 7.33 0.96
CA ALA A 281 -10.93 8.46 0.46
C ALA A 281 -9.43 8.13 0.33
N GLY A 282 -8.92 7.26 1.19
CA GLY A 282 -7.54 6.77 1.15
C GLY A 282 -7.35 5.43 0.46
N SER A 283 -8.40 4.89 -0.18
CA SER A 283 -8.28 3.60 -0.82
C SER A 283 -7.41 3.69 -2.07
N CYS A 284 -6.68 2.60 -2.33
CA CYS A 284 -5.80 2.44 -3.49
C CYS A 284 -6.32 1.28 -4.34
N SER A 285 -6.55 1.55 -5.62
CA SER A 285 -7.05 0.63 -6.62
C SER A 285 -5.96 -0.30 -7.17
N MET A 286 -4.67 0.04 -7.01
CA MET A 286 -3.56 -0.82 -7.39
C MET A 286 -3.15 -1.75 -6.25
N PHE A 287 -2.89 -3.02 -6.58
CA PHE A 287 -2.10 -3.88 -5.71
C PHE A 287 -0.65 -3.37 -5.72
N ARG A 288 -0.24 -2.78 -4.60
CA ARG A 288 1.14 -2.38 -4.32
C ARG A 288 1.80 -3.50 -3.53
N MET A 289 2.80 -4.17 -4.09
CA MET A 289 3.58 -5.17 -3.33
C MET A 289 4.40 -4.48 -2.24
N PHE A 290 4.91 -3.30 -2.55
CA PHE A 290 5.55 -2.42 -1.60
C PHE A 290 5.02 -1.01 -1.76
N GLN A 291 4.77 -0.36 -0.64
CA GLN A 291 4.85 1.09 -0.61
C GLN A 291 6.32 1.51 -0.64
N GLY A 292 6.57 2.75 -1.01
CA GLY A 292 7.93 3.25 -1.03
C GLY A 292 8.03 4.70 -1.44
N TRP A 293 9.19 5.27 -1.14
CA TRP A 293 9.51 6.63 -1.54
C TRP A 293 10.98 6.79 -1.87
N LEU A 294 11.26 7.67 -2.83
CA LEU A 294 12.60 8.11 -3.21
C LEU A 294 12.92 9.41 -2.46
N SER A 295 14.05 9.45 -1.78
CA SER A 295 14.47 10.64 -1.02
C SER A 295 14.99 11.74 -1.94
N MET A 296 14.70 12.99 -1.61
CA MET A 296 15.32 14.17 -2.21
C MET A 296 16.05 15.07 -1.21
N SER A 297 16.04 14.72 0.08
CA SER A 297 16.78 15.44 1.14
C SER A 297 17.53 14.47 2.07
N HIS A 298 18.38 15.04 2.93
CA HIS A 298 18.96 14.29 4.04
C HIS A 298 17.99 14.33 5.22
N THR A 299 17.69 13.18 5.82
CA THR A 299 16.84 13.09 7.01
C THR A 299 17.33 12.01 7.96
N ASP A 300 17.30 12.26 9.26
CA ASP A 300 17.54 11.29 10.34
C ASP A 300 16.29 11.14 11.24
N ALA A 301 16.39 10.30 12.26
CA ALA A 301 15.33 10.08 13.24
C ALA A 301 14.88 11.39 13.90
N ASN A 302 13.56 11.58 14.03
CA ASN A 302 12.90 12.80 14.51
C ASN A 302 13.02 14.02 13.59
N GLU A 303 13.56 13.86 12.38
CA GLU A 303 13.61 14.92 11.36
C GLU A 303 12.46 14.79 10.36
N GLY A 304 11.26 14.48 10.84
CA GLY A 304 10.07 14.43 10.01
C GLY A 304 10.01 13.21 9.08
N THR A 305 10.68 12.10 9.44
CA THR A 305 10.85 10.92 8.58
C THR A 305 9.86 9.79 8.92
N LEU A 306 10.04 8.63 8.28
CA LEU A 306 9.21 7.44 8.42
C LEU A 306 9.61 6.63 9.67
N LEU A 307 8.60 6.11 10.38
CA LEU A 307 8.75 5.01 11.32
C LEU A 307 8.02 3.78 10.77
N VAL A 308 8.57 2.60 11.06
CA VAL A 308 7.97 1.30 10.68
C VAL A 308 7.95 0.36 11.88
N ASN A 309 7.01 -0.57 11.90
CA ASN A 309 7.02 -1.70 12.81
C ASN A 309 7.54 -2.96 12.09
N PRO A 310 8.79 -3.39 12.33
CA PRO A 310 9.41 -4.45 11.55
C PRO A 310 9.09 -5.86 12.11
N LEU A 311 7.82 -6.08 12.50
CA LEU A 311 7.26 -7.37 12.92
C LEU A 311 6.56 -8.13 11.78
N LEU A 312 6.18 -7.44 10.70
CA LEU A 312 5.51 -7.96 9.49
C LEU A 312 4.42 -9.01 9.77
N SER A 313 4.75 -10.31 9.68
CA SER A 313 3.78 -11.40 9.79
C SER A 313 3.19 -11.50 11.19
N LEU A 314 4.00 -11.26 12.24
CA LEU A 314 3.52 -11.30 13.62
C LEU A 314 2.55 -10.15 13.91
N ALA A 315 2.87 -8.94 13.45
CA ALA A 315 1.98 -7.79 13.60
C ALA A 315 0.68 -8.00 12.80
N THR A 316 0.79 -8.52 11.58
CA THR A 316 -0.36 -8.85 10.71
C THR A 316 -1.29 -9.84 11.39
N ALA A 317 -0.75 -10.97 11.85
CA ALA A 317 -1.54 -11.95 12.60
C ALA A 317 -2.15 -11.34 13.88
N TYR A 318 -1.41 -10.48 14.57
CA TYR A 318 -1.86 -9.89 15.83
C TYR A 318 -3.05 -8.97 15.65
N TYR A 319 -2.97 -7.97 14.77
CA TYR A 319 -4.10 -7.05 14.60
C TYR A 319 -5.33 -7.75 14.01
N LEU A 320 -5.16 -8.81 13.21
CA LEU A 320 -6.27 -9.62 12.68
C LEU A 320 -6.98 -10.45 13.77
N LEU A 321 -6.21 -11.03 14.70
CA LEU A 321 -6.74 -11.83 15.79
C LEU A 321 -7.21 -11.00 16.99
N ARG A 322 -6.63 -9.81 17.21
CA ARG A 322 -6.90 -8.95 18.36
C ARG A 322 -8.40 -8.67 18.60
N PRO A 323 -9.26 -8.47 17.58
CA PRO A 323 -10.70 -8.31 17.77
C PRO A 323 -11.41 -9.50 18.44
N PHE A 324 -10.83 -10.70 18.41
CA PHE A 324 -11.46 -11.91 18.96
C PHE A 324 -11.10 -12.18 20.42
N PHE A 325 -10.28 -11.33 21.05
CA PHE A 325 -9.80 -11.53 22.42
C PHE A 325 -10.03 -10.30 23.30
N THR A 326 -10.30 -10.53 24.58
CA THR A 326 -10.38 -9.49 25.61
C THR A 326 -9.51 -9.85 26.82
N PRO A 327 -8.95 -8.84 27.51
CA PRO A 327 -8.21 -9.10 28.73
C PRO A 327 -9.17 -9.47 29.88
N LYS A 328 -8.71 -10.29 30.83
CA LYS A 328 -9.45 -10.70 32.03
C LYS A 328 -9.37 -9.64 33.12
N SER A 329 -8.26 -8.92 33.19
CA SER A 329 -8.05 -7.76 34.05
C SER A 329 -7.78 -6.50 33.25
N ALA A 330 -8.23 -5.35 33.75
CA ALA A 330 -7.91 -4.05 33.15
C ALA A 330 -6.41 -3.73 33.32
N PRO A 331 -5.81 -3.00 32.36
CA PRO A 331 -4.43 -2.55 32.51
C PRO A 331 -4.32 -1.46 33.57
N ALA A 332 -3.23 -1.49 34.35
CA ALA A 332 -2.85 -0.41 35.24
C ALA A 332 -1.74 0.42 34.58
N LEU A 333 -2.11 1.39 33.75
CA LEU A 333 -1.17 2.31 33.10
C LEU A 333 -1.07 3.64 33.86
N SER A 334 0.15 4.16 33.98
CA SER A 334 0.41 5.51 34.53
C SER A 334 0.31 6.62 33.48
N SER A 335 0.48 6.29 32.19
CA SER A 335 0.28 7.19 31.05
C SER A 335 -0.07 6.38 29.78
N PRO A 336 -0.60 7.03 28.72
CA PRO A 336 -0.94 6.35 27.47
C PRO A 336 0.23 5.66 26.77
N GLU A 337 1.47 6.09 27.01
CA GLU A 337 2.70 5.52 26.44
C GLU A 337 3.46 4.60 27.42
N ALA A 338 2.97 4.43 28.65
CA ALA A 338 3.63 3.59 29.64
C ALA A 338 3.67 2.11 29.19
N GLU A 339 4.74 1.41 29.56
CA GLU A 339 4.80 -0.03 29.31
C GLU A 339 3.75 -0.77 30.15
N TYR A 340 3.07 -1.72 29.54
CA TYR A 340 2.16 -2.61 30.25
C TYR A 340 2.96 -3.59 31.12
N SER A 341 2.39 -3.98 32.27
CA SER A 341 3.04 -4.97 33.13
C SER A 341 3.13 -6.34 32.44
N PRO A 342 4.17 -7.15 32.76
CA PRO A 342 4.28 -8.51 32.22
C PRO A 342 3.05 -9.37 32.47
N GLU A 343 2.36 -9.18 33.60
CA GLU A 343 1.15 -9.93 33.97
C GLU A 343 -0.04 -9.54 33.08
N PHE A 344 -0.15 -8.26 32.70
CA PHE A 344 -1.22 -7.82 31.80
C PHE A 344 -1.03 -8.40 30.37
N LEU A 345 0.22 -8.45 29.91
CA LEU A 345 0.60 -9.00 28.60
C LEU A 345 0.70 -10.53 28.58
N ASP A 346 0.62 -11.19 29.74
CA ASP A 346 0.75 -12.64 29.80
C ASP A 346 -0.44 -13.33 29.10
N PRO A 347 -0.21 -14.39 28.29
CA PRO A 347 -1.30 -15.11 27.62
C PRO A 347 -2.43 -15.56 28.55
N SER A 348 -2.13 -15.85 29.83
CA SER A 348 -3.13 -16.24 30.82
C SER A 348 -4.13 -15.12 31.14
N ASN A 349 -3.80 -13.86 30.88
CA ASN A 349 -4.72 -12.72 31.05
C ASN A 349 -5.69 -12.54 29.86
N TRP A 350 -5.57 -13.32 28.78
CA TRP A 350 -6.43 -13.16 27.61
C TRP A 350 -7.42 -14.31 27.46
N LYS A 351 -8.63 -14.00 27.01
CA LYS A 351 -9.70 -14.98 26.73
C LYS A 351 -10.42 -14.60 25.43
N PRO A 352 -11.11 -15.56 24.77
CA PRO A 352 -11.93 -15.21 23.61
C PRO A 352 -13.03 -14.23 24.04
N GLU A 353 -13.34 -13.27 23.18
CA GLU A 353 -14.40 -12.31 23.41
C GLU A 353 -15.76 -13.03 23.48
N ASP A 354 -16.51 -12.80 24.56
CA ASP A 354 -17.84 -13.38 24.77
C ASP A 354 -18.68 -12.47 25.68
N PRO A 355 -19.84 -11.93 25.22
CA PRO A 355 -20.38 -12.05 23.86
C PRO A 355 -19.53 -11.29 22.83
N LEU A 356 -19.58 -11.72 21.57
CA LEU A 356 -18.90 -11.01 20.48
C LEU A 356 -19.51 -9.63 20.25
N THR A 357 -18.66 -8.62 20.06
CA THR A 357 -19.05 -7.27 19.66
C THR A 357 -18.78 -7.04 18.17
N SER A 358 -19.23 -5.91 17.60
CA SER A 358 -18.91 -5.53 16.23
C SER A 358 -17.50 -4.93 16.08
N ALA A 359 -16.78 -4.69 17.18
CA ALA A 359 -15.49 -4.03 17.16
C ALA A 359 -14.41 -4.87 16.45
N LEU A 360 -13.67 -4.22 15.56
CA LEU A 360 -12.52 -4.74 14.83
C LEU A 360 -11.21 -3.96 15.13
N GLN A 361 -11.21 -3.15 16.19
CA GLN A 361 -10.04 -2.49 16.80
C GLN A 361 -9.25 -1.59 15.82
N GLY A 362 -9.62 -0.29 15.76
CA GLY A 362 -8.91 0.70 14.95
C GLY A 362 -9.29 0.70 13.45
N THR A 363 -10.38 0.03 13.10
CA THR A 363 -10.89 -0.03 11.72
C THR A 363 -12.16 0.77 11.55
N TRP A 364 -12.37 1.32 10.36
CA TRP A 364 -13.66 1.83 9.93
C TRP A 364 -13.84 1.71 8.41
N PRO A 365 -15.06 1.42 7.90
CA PRO A 365 -15.32 1.41 6.47
C PRO A 365 -14.83 2.69 5.78
N GLY A 366 -14.05 2.52 4.70
CA GLY A 366 -13.54 3.62 3.89
C GLY A 366 -12.39 4.44 4.49
N HIS A 367 -11.82 4.01 5.63
CA HIS A 367 -10.68 4.66 6.28
C HIS A 367 -9.50 3.68 6.40
N SER A 368 -8.31 4.16 6.75
CA SER A 368 -7.16 3.27 6.99
C SER A 368 -7.35 2.39 8.25
N GLN A 369 -6.56 1.32 8.36
CA GLN A 369 -6.44 0.57 9.62
C GLN A 369 -5.50 1.34 10.55
N GLU A 370 -6.01 1.88 11.63
CA GLU A 370 -5.24 2.59 12.64
C GLU A 370 -4.85 1.65 13.78
N LEU A 371 -3.64 1.83 14.33
CA LEU A 371 -3.13 1.06 15.46
C LEU A 371 -2.62 1.99 16.55
N SER A 372 -3.01 1.71 17.79
CA SER A 372 -2.53 2.43 18.97
C SER A 372 -2.04 1.48 20.05
N HIS A 373 -1.22 2.00 20.97
CA HIS A 373 -0.74 1.25 22.15
C HIS A 373 -1.88 0.80 23.06
N ALA A 374 -2.98 1.56 23.12
CA ALA A 374 -4.18 1.22 23.87
C ALA A 374 -4.91 0.00 23.28
N LEU A 375 -5.11 -0.02 21.96
CA LEU A 375 -5.84 -1.10 21.29
C LEU A 375 -4.96 -2.34 21.09
N HIS A 376 -3.64 -2.14 20.91
CA HIS A 376 -2.68 -3.18 20.50
C HIS A 376 -1.48 -3.31 21.47
N PRO A 377 -1.72 -3.63 22.76
CA PRO A 377 -0.70 -3.55 23.81
C PRO A 377 0.54 -4.42 23.57
N HIS A 378 0.40 -5.57 22.89
CA HIS A 378 1.52 -6.49 22.66
C HIS A 378 2.42 -6.08 21.51
N LEU A 379 1.99 -5.13 20.67
CA LEU A 379 2.89 -4.57 19.67
C LEU A 379 3.94 -3.66 20.32
N ASN A 380 3.66 -3.12 21.52
CA ASN A 380 4.52 -2.14 22.21
C ASN A 380 4.98 -1.02 21.25
N LEU A 381 4.02 -0.43 20.53
CA LEU A 381 4.29 0.57 19.48
C LEU A 381 5.20 1.73 19.92
N PRO A 382 5.15 2.24 21.17
CA PRO A 382 6.09 3.26 21.64
C PRO A 382 7.56 2.86 21.54
N HIS A 383 7.88 1.56 21.55
CA HIS A 383 9.24 1.03 21.49
C HIS A 383 9.56 0.22 20.23
N THR A 384 8.55 -0.13 19.44
CA THR A 384 8.72 -0.98 18.24
C THR A 384 8.36 -0.27 16.94
N MET A 385 7.85 0.96 17.00
CA MET A 385 7.89 1.89 15.86
C MET A 385 9.29 2.46 15.76
N ILE A 386 10.04 1.98 14.78
CA ILE A 386 11.46 2.29 14.60
C ILE A 386 11.61 3.26 13.44
N HIS A 387 12.31 4.38 13.66
CA HIS A 387 12.75 5.26 12.59
C HIS A 387 13.60 4.50 11.58
N VAL A 388 13.38 4.80 10.30
CA VAL A 388 14.31 4.36 9.25
C VAL A 388 15.73 4.88 9.54
N PRO A 389 16.78 4.17 9.09
CA PRO A 389 18.16 4.67 9.17
C PRO A 389 18.28 6.07 8.56
N LYS A 390 19.36 6.80 8.86
CA LYS A 390 19.64 8.09 8.22
C LYS A 390 19.57 7.94 6.69
N ILE A 391 18.83 8.81 6.02
CA ILE A 391 18.56 8.76 4.58
C ILE A 391 19.25 9.91 3.87
N ALA A 392 19.80 9.63 2.68
CA ALA A 392 20.35 10.62 1.76
C ALA A 392 19.48 10.76 0.51
N PRO A 393 19.53 11.90 -0.22
CA PRO A 393 18.86 12.02 -1.51
C PRO A 393 19.30 10.92 -2.47
N GLY A 394 18.35 10.31 -3.15
CA GLY A 394 18.57 9.19 -4.06
C GLY A 394 18.50 7.81 -3.43
N ASP A 395 18.44 7.71 -2.10
CA ASP A 395 18.06 6.47 -1.42
C ASP A 395 16.56 6.20 -1.61
N TYR A 396 16.20 4.91 -1.66
CA TYR A 396 14.83 4.45 -1.78
C TYR A 396 14.45 3.58 -0.58
N VAL A 397 13.39 3.96 0.12
CA VAL A 397 12.85 3.21 1.26
C VAL A 397 11.59 2.48 0.79
N ALA A 398 11.50 1.18 1.07
CA ALA A 398 10.35 0.36 0.70
C ALA A 398 9.89 -0.51 1.87
N TRP A 399 8.57 -0.61 2.05
CA TRP A 399 7.96 -1.50 3.03
C TRP A 399 6.80 -2.29 2.42
N HIS A 400 6.67 -3.54 2.86
CA HIS A 400 5.65 -4.48 2.44
C HIS A 400 4.26 -3.92 2.74
N CYS A 401 3.28 -4.24 1.89
CA CYS A 401 1.93 -3.68 1.97
C CYS A 401 1.20 -3.87 3.31
N ASP A 402 1.51 -4.94 4.05
CA ASP A 402 0.96 -5.20 5.38
C ASP A 402 1.77 -4.58 6.55
N THR A 403 2.88 -3.89 6.29
CA THR A 403 3.74 -3.33 7.35
C THR A 403 3.10 -2.09 7.98
N ILE A 404 3.00 -2.08 9.31
CA ILE A 404 2.57 -0.90 10.06
C ILE A 404 3.64 0.17 9.94
N HIS A 405 3.21 1.39 9.66
CA HIS A 405 4.10 2.54 9.50
C HIS A 405 3.44 3.81 10.03
N SER A 406 4.25 4.83 10.29
CA SER A 406 3.81 6.13 10.77
C SER A 406 4.82 7.20 10.36
N VAL A 407 4.49 8.46 10.63
CA VAL A 407 5.40 9.58 10.39
C VAL A 407 5.70 10.26 11.72
N ASP A 408 6.90 10.83 11.86
CA ASP A 408 7.26 11.63 13.03
C ASP A 408 6.16 12.64 13.37
N LYS A 409 5.74 12.69 14.64
CA LYS A 409 4.73 13.64 15.10
C LYS A 409 5.17 15.09 14.90
N VAL A 410 6.46 15.37 15.08
CA VAL A 410 7.06 16.70 14.92
C VAL A 410 8.36 16.57 14.14
N HIS A 411 8.60 17.48 13.21
CA HIS A 411 9.88 17.59 12.52
C HIS A 411 10.87 18.46 13.33
N ASN A 412 11.80 17.83 14.05
CA ASN A 412 12.80 18.52 14.90
C ASN A 412 14.16 18.73 14.21
N GLY A 413 14.20 18.64 12.88
CA GLY A 413 15.44 18.76 12.10
C GLY A 413 15.72 20.20 11.69
N ALA A 414 16.88 20.45 11.08
CA ALA A 414 17.27 21.79 10.63
C ALA A 414 16.99 22.06 9.13
N GLY A 415 16.79 21.01 8.34
CA GLY A 415 16.43 21.09 6.92
C GLY A 415 15.16 20.30 6.67
N ASP A 416 14.62 20.41 5.45
CA ASP A 416 13.35 19.78 5.09
C ASP A 416 13.47 18.26 4.85
N SER A 417 12.35 17.57 5.04
CA SER A 417 12.16 16.14 4.76
C SER A 417 11.34 15.95 3.47
N SER A 418 12.05 15.75 2.37
CA SER A 418 11.52 15.76 1.01
C SER A 418 11.57 14.40 0.35
N VAL A 419 10.42 13.91 -0.12
CA VAL A 419 10.28 12.58 -0.72
C VAL A 419 9.29 12.56 -1.89
N LEU A 420 9.54 11.67 -2.85
CA LEU A 420 8.60 11.30 -3.91
C LEU A 420 7.97 9.95 -3.57
N TYR A 421 6.63 9.88 -3.46
CA TYR A 421 5.95 8.60 -3.27
C TYR A 421 5.95 7.81 -4.58
N ILE A 422 6.60 6.65 -4.56
CA ILE A 422 6.74 5.77 -5.73
C ILE A 422 6.67 4.33 -5.24
N PRO A 423 5.49 3.68 -5.21
CA PRO A 423 5.38 2.29 -4.78
C PRO A 423 5.89 1.31 -5.84
N ALA A 424 6.13 0.06 -5.45
CA ALA A 424 6.43 -1.04 -6.38
C ALA A 424 5.14 -1.83 -6.68
N CYS A 425 4.65 -1.73 -7.92
CA CYS A 425 3.41 -2.36 -8.35
C CYS A 425 3.70 -3.43 -9.43
N PRO A 426 3.33 -4.70 -9.21
CA PRO A 426 3.43 -5.72 -10.24
C PRO A 426 2.42 -5.47 -11.37
N THR A 427 2.64 -6.06 -12.53
CA THR A 427 1.61 -6.13 -13.56
C THR A 427 0.59 -7.20 -13.19
N THR A 428 -0.65 -6.78 -12.94
CA THR A 428 -1.84 -7.62 -12.72
C THR A 428 -2.98 -7.08 -13.59
N ARG A 429 -4.07 -7.82 -13.78
CA ARG A 429 -5.23 -7.30 -14.53
C ARG A 429 -5.78 -6.01 -13.91
N SER A 430 -5.98 -5.97 -12.60
CA SER A 430 -6.48 -4.80 -11.88
C SER A 430 -5.55 -3.60 -12.02
N ASN A 431 -4.23 -3.81 -11.91
CA ASN A 431 -3.25 -2.75 -12.06
C ASN A 431 -3.19 -2.23 -13.51
N LEU A 432 -3.41 -3.08 -14.52
CA LEU A 432 -3.48 -2.67 -15.93
C LEU A 432 -4.73 -1.84 -16.23
N ASP A 433 -5.88 -2.23 -15.66
CA ASP A 433 -7.14 -1.49 -15.80
C ASP A 433 -7.04 -0.11 -15.14
N TYR A 434 -6.34 0.00 -14.00
CA TYR A 434 -6.02 1.28 -13.41
C TYR A 434 -5.02 2.07 -14.26
N LEU A 435 -3.94 1.45 -14.73
CA LEU A 435 -2.90 2.11 -15.52
C LEU A 435 -3.48 2.74 -16.79
N ARG A 436 -4.48 2.10 -17.43
CA ARG A 436 -5.13 2.66 -18.62
C ARG A 436 -5.79 4.01 -18.32
N ARG A 437 -6.54 4.10 -17.23
CA ARG A 437 -7.19 5.34 -16.77
C ARG A 437 -6.16 6.37 -16.31
N GLN A 438 -5.12 5.93 -15.60
CA GLN A 438 -4.02 6.81 -15.21
C GLN A 438 -3.32 7.44 -16.41
N ARG A 439 -3.11 6.67 -17.49
CA ARG A 439 -2.52 7.16 -18.73
C ARG A 439 -3.38 8.25 -19.38
N GLU A 440 -4.70 8.06 -19.43
CA GLU A 440 -5.64 9.08 -19.92
C GLU A 440 -5.56 10.36 -19.05
N ASN A 441 -5.52 10.21 -17.73
CA ASN A 441 -5.41 11.34 -16.81
C ASN A 441 -4.08 12.10 -16.95
N PHE A 442 -2.98 11.41 -17.23
CA PHE A 442 -1.69 12.03 -17.52
C PHE A 442 -1.73 12.83 -18.84
N GLU A 443 -2.32 12.26 -19.90
CA GLU A 443 -2.52 12.95 -21.18
C GLU A 443 -3.33 14.25 -20.99
N ASP A 444 -4.38 14.21 -20.17
CA ASP A 444 -5.23 15.36 -19.85
C ASP A 444 -4.66 16.30 -18.76
N GLY A 445 -3.64 15.86 -18.01
CA GLY A 445 -3.03 16.55 -16.87
C GLY A 445 -3.90 16.66 -15.62
N VAL A 446 -4.91 15.82 -15.47
CA VAL A 446 -5.80 15.79 -14.28
C VAL A 446 -5.26 14.81 -13.24
N PRO A 447 -5.71 14.88 -11.97
CA PRO A 447 -5.23 13.96 -10.93
C PRO A 447 -5.43 12.49 -11.29
N PRO A 448 -4.56 11.55 -10.86
CA PRO A 448 -4.74 10.13 -11.09
C PRO A 448 -6.05 9.60 -10.45
N PRO A 449 -6.59 8.45 -10.92
CA PRO A 449 -7.95 8.02 -10.56
C PRO A 449 -8.25 7.85 -9.07
N ASP A 450 -7.25 7.54 -8.24
CA ASP A 450 -7.43 7.34 -6.79
C ASP A 450 -7.33 8.64 -5.97
N PHE A 451 -6.95 9.75 -6.58
CA PHE A 451 -6.78 11.02 -5.86
C PHE A 451 -8.01 11.91 -5.98
N PRO A 452 -8.15 12.92 -5.10
CA PRO A 452 -9.20 13.92 -5.23
C PRO A 452 -9.21 14.51 -6.65
N GLY A 453 -10.38 14.54 -7.27
CA GLY A 453 -10.53 15.05 -8.64
C GLY A 453 -10.34 16.58 -8.72
N GLY A 454 -10.41 17.11 -9.93
CA GLY A 454 -10.30 18.54 -10.21
C GLY A 454 -9.48 18.83 -11.45
N GLU A 455 -9.09 20.09 -11.62
CA GLU A 455 -8.23 20.50 -12.75
C GLU A 455 -6.80 19.95 -12.64
N GLY A 456 -6.35 19.61 -11.43
CA GLY A 456 -4.99 19.13 -11.17
C GLY A 456 -3.94 20.05 -11.79
N GLU A 457 -3.12 19.50 -12.67
CA GLU A 457 -2.03 20.21 -13.33
C GLU A 457 -2.37 20.62 -14.77
N ARG A 458 -3.64 20.53 -15.19
CA ARG A 458 -4.05 20.77 -16.58
C ARG A 458 -3.60 22.14 -17.09
N GLN A 459 -3.65 23.16 -16.22
CA GLN A 459 -3.30 24.54 -16.53
C GLN A 459 -1.88 24.92 -16.05
N HIS A 460 -1.09 23.96 -15.56
CA HIS A 460 0.23 24.26 -15.04
C HIS A 460 1.21 24.62 -16.17
N VAL A 461 1.96 25.70 -15.97
CA VAL A 461 3.08 26.09 -16.81
C VAL A 461 4.23 25.12 -16.56
N GLY A 462 4.74 24.52 -17.63
CA GLY A 462 5.87 23.58 -17.56
C GLY A 462 5.48 22.15 -17.14
N ARG A 463 4.18 21.80 -17.19
CA ARG A 463 3.74 20.41 -17.02
C ARG A 463 4.38 19.52 -18.08
N ALA A 464 4.88 18.35 -17.69
CA ALA A 464 5.44 17.41 -18.65
C ALA A 464 4.35 16.80 -19.54
N THR A 465 4.72 16.53 -20.78
CA THR A 465 3.89 15.95 -21.84
C THR A 465 4.26 14.49 -22.11
N VAL A 466 3.49 13.82 -22.97
CA VAL A 466 3.82 12.47 -23.45
C VAL A 466 5.14 12.48 -24.23
N GLU A 467 5.39 13.55 -24.99
CA GLU A 467 6.64 13.75 -25.73
C GLU A 467 7.83 13.86 -24.78
N ASP A 468 7.70 14.62 -23.70
CA ASP A 468 8.74 14.72 -22.67
C ASP A 468 9.01 13.37 -22.01
N LEU A 469 7.96 12.62 -21.66
CA LEU A 469 8.09 11.27 -21.12
C LEU A 469 8.86 10.36 -22.08
N LYS A 470 8.50 10.36 -23.37
CA LYS A 470 9.19 9.57 -24.41
C LYS A 470 10.63 9.99 -24.63
N ALA A 471 10.95 11.26 -24.41
CA ALA A 471 12.32 11.77 -24.52
C ALA A 471 13.20 11.35 -23.32
N MET A 472 12.64 11.23 -22.11
CA MET A 472 13.39 10.90 -20.89
C MET A 472 13.39 9.41 -20.53
N ALA A 473 12.38 8.65 -20.96
CA ALA A 473 12.15 7.27 -20.51
C ALA A 473 12.75 6.23 -21.46
N GLY A 474 13.40 5.21 -20.90
CA GLY A 474 13.76 4.00 -21.62
C GLY A 474 12.57 3.07 -21.86
N THR A 475 12.77 2.00 -22.66
CA THR A 475 11.69 1.06 -23.04
C THR A 475 10.95 0.47 -21.85
N ASP A 476 11.64 0.06 -20.79
CA ASP A 476 11.01 -0.52 -19.60
C ASP A 476 10.13 0.50 -18.86
N ALA A 477 10.53 1.77 -18.81
CA ALA A 477 9.74 2.84 -18.24
C ALA A 477 8.53 3.20 -19.12
N LEU A 478 8.69 3.17 -20.46
CA LEU A 478 7.57 3.34 -21.38
C LEU A 478 6.55 2.20 -21.26
N ARG A 479 7.00 0.97 -21.01
CA ARG A 479 6.10 -0.16 -20.68
C ARG A 479 5.38 0.07 -19.36
N SER A 480 6.11 0.45 -18.31
CA SER A 480 5.52 0.64 -16.97
C SER A 480 4.47 1.76 -16.93
N THR A 481 4.61 2.75 -17.81
CA THR A 481 3.67 3.87 -17.97
C THR A 481 2.58 3.63 -19.01
N GLY A 482 2.60 2.50 -19.71
CA GLY A 482 1.59 2.12 -20.71
C GLY A 482 1.74 2.79 -22.08
N PHE A 483 2.93 3.32 -22.40
CA PHE A 483 3.29 3.96 -23.67
C PHE A 483 4.17 3.11 -24.60
N ALA A 484 4.49 1.87 -24.20
CA ALA A 484 5.11 0.86 -25.05
C ALA A 484 4.52 -0.54 -24.76
N PRO A 485 4.53 -1.47 -25.73
CA PRO A 485 4.02 -2.82 -25.51
C PRO A 485 4.88 -3.59 -24.52
N PHE A 486 4.21 -4.30 -23.62
CA PHE A 486 4.79 -5.33 -22.76
C PHE A 486 5.43 -6.45 -23.59
N ASP A 487 6.55 -6.95 -23.10
CA ASP A 487 7.31 -8.03 -23.73
C ASP A 487 6.74 -9.39 -23.34
N VAL A 488 5.80 -9.88 -24.13
CA VAL A 488 5.18 -11.20 -23.91
C VAL A 488 6.18 -12.34 -24.12
N ALA A 489 7.20 -12.15 -24.96
CA ALA A 489 8.19 -13.19 -25.23
C ALA A 489 9.16 -13.39 -24.05
N ALA A 490 9.35 -12.35 -23.23
CA ALA A 490 10.15 -12.40 -22.01
C ALA A 490 9.41 -13.01 -20.79
N ALA A 491 8.15 -13.44 -20.94
CA ALA A 491 7.38 -14.02 -19.84
C ALA A 491 8.00 -15.35 -19.34
N ALA A 492 8.15 -15.48 -18.03
CA ALA A 492 8.67 -16.67 -17.37
C ALA A 492 7.61 -17.78 -17.17
N SER A 493 6.33 -17.45 -17.32
CA SER A 493 5.23 -18.41 -17.18
C SER A 493 4.08 -18.13 -18.14
N LYS A 494 3.16 -19.11 -18.28
CA LYS A 494 1.94 -18.93 -19.06
C LYS A 494 1.03 -17.86 -18.46
N GLY A 495 0.85 -17.83 -17.13
CA GLY A 495 0.02 -16.82 -16.46
C GLY A 495 0.58 -15.42 -16.67
N GLU A 496 1.90 -15.28 -16.58
CA GLU A 496 2.60 -14.03 -16.88
C GLU A 496 2.39 -13.60 -18.35
N ALA A 497 2.54 -14.53 -19.30
CA ALA A 497 2.30 -14.23 -20.71
C ALA A 497 0.85 -13.75 -20.96
N GLU A 498 -0.14 -14.35 -20.31
CA GLU A 498 -1.54 -13.95 -20.45
C GLU A 498 -1.84 -12.56 -19.88
N VAL A 499 -1.25 -12.21 -18.73
CA VAL A 499 -1.45 -10.85 -18.17
C VAL A 499 -0.75 -9.78 -19.01
N LEU A 500 0.41 -10.08 -19.58
CA LEU A 500 1.13 -9.13 -20.46
C LEU A 500 0.40 -8.95 -21.80
N LYS A 501 -0.15 -10.03 -22.38
CA LYS A 501 -1.04 -9.94 -23.56
C LYS A 501 -2.28 -9.11 -23.25
N TYR A 502 -2.89 -9.31 -22.08
CA TYR A 502 -4.00 -8.51 -21.63
C TYR A 502 -3.61 -7.03 -21.53
N GLY A 503 -2.44 -6.72 -20.96
CA GLY A 503 -1.90 -5.37 -20.89
C GLY A 503 -1.74 -4.72 -22.26
N ASN A 504 -1.15 -5.42 -23.23
CA ASN A 504 -1.02 -4.92 -24.61
C ASN A 504 -2.39 -4.61 -25.22
N LYS A 505 -3.36 -5.53 -25.08
CA LYS A 505 -4.72 -5.31 -25.56
C LYS A 505 -5.39 -4.09 -24.91
N VAL A 506 -5.27 -3.93 -23.59
CA VAL A 506 -5.86 -2.81 -22.84
C VAL A 506 -5.23 -1.47 -23.22
N MET A 507 -3.93 -1.46 -23.52
CA MET A 507 -3.18 -0.25 -23.91
C MET A 507 -3.27 0.07 -25.41
N GLY A 508 -3.87 -0.81 -26.21
CA GLY A 508 -4.08 -0.63 -27.65
C GLY A 508 -2.90 -1.00 -28.54
N PHE A 509 -2.08 -1.98 -28.13
CA PHE A 509 -0.94 -2.51 -28.90
C PHE A 509 -1.24 -3.81 -29.64
#